data_AF-A0A923IPK2-F1
#
_entry.id   AF-A0A923IPK2-F1
#
_cell.length_a   1.000
_cell.length_b   1.000
_cell.length_c   1.000
_cell.angle_alpha   90.00
_cell.angle_beta   90.00
_cell.angle_gamma   90.00
#
_symmetry.space_group_name_H-M   'P 1'
#
loop_
_entity.id
_entity.type
_entity.pdbx_description
1 polymer ?
#
loop_
_entity_poly.entity_id
_entity_poly.type
_entity_poly.pdbx_seq_one_letter_code
_entity_poly.pdbx_strand_id
1 'polypeptide(L)' 'ALQGKGLDRGGFDDLLTLYYEAMGWDPKEGVPTRGKLAELNLFWLDEFIKGRRSDRYWTSGA' A
#
# COMPACT_ATOMS: atom_id res chain seq x y z
N ALA A 1 40.89 2.94 1.49
CA ALA A 1 39.58 3.16 0.84
C ALA A 1 38.48 2.76 1.83
N LEU A 2 37.36 3.48 1.87
CA LEU A 2 36.19 3.11 2.71
C LEU A 2 35.34 2.08 1.99
N GLN A 3 34.85 1.09 2.73
CA GLN A 3 34.02 0.02 2.18
C GLN A 3 32.54 0.38 2.33
N GLY A 4 31.81 0.41 1.21
CA GLY A 4 30.38 0.71 1.20
C GLY A 4 29.56 -0.36 1.93
N LYS A 5 28.45 0.05 2.52
CA LYS A 5 27.42 -0.85 3.05
C LYS A 5 26.16 -0.72 2.21
N GLY A 6 25.64 -1.84 1.74
CA GLY A 6 24.34 -1.95 1.08
C GLY A 6 23.29 -2.44 2.06
N LEU A 7 22.03 -2.10 1.82
CA LEU A 7 20.90 -2.72 2.49
C LEU A 7 20.52 -3.99 1.72
N ASP A 8 20.14 -5.04 2.44
CA ASP A 8 19.57 -6.22 1.81
C ASP A 8 18.20 -5.87 1.21
N ARG A 9 18.00 -6.22 -0.07
CA ARG A 9 16.76 -5.90 -0.76
C ARG A 9 15.58 -6.72 -0.23
N GLY A 10 15.81 -8.00 0.06
CA GLY A 10 14.75 -8.87 0.59
C GLY A 10 14.25 -8.38 1.95
N GLY A 11 15.17 -8.15 2.88
CA GLY A 11 14.83 -7.60 4.20
C GLY A 11 14.20 -6.21 4.14
N PHE A 12 14.51 -5.41 3.12
CA PHE A 12 13.79 -4.15 2.89
C PHE A 12 12.34 -4.37 2.49
N ASP A 13 12.10 -5.24 1.51
CA ASP A 13 10.77 -5.51 0.97
C ASP A 13 9.84 -6.12 2.04
N ASP A 14 10.37 -6.98 2.91
CA ASP A 14 9.64 -7.55 4.05
C ASP A 14 9.22 -6.46 5.05
N LEU A 15 10.14 -5.55 5.41
CA LEU A 15 9.84 -4.44 6.32
C LEU A 15 8.87 -3.43 5.71
N LEU A 16 8.96 -3.19 4.40
CA LEU A 16 8.04 -2.31 3.69
C LEU A 16 6.62 -2.87 3.67
N THR A 17 6.49 -4.18 3.44
CA THR A 17 5.21 -4.90 3.50
C THR A 17 4.58 -4.77 4.89
N LEU A 18 5.35 -5.08 5.94
CA LEU A 18 4.89 -4.95 7.33
C LEU A 18 4.44 -3.52 7.65
N TYR A 19 5.18 -2.51 7.16
CA TYR A 19 4.82 -1.11 7.35
C TYR A 19 3.47 -0.78 6.70
N TYR A 20 3.23 -1.21 5.45
CA TYR A 20 1.96 -0.97 4.79
C TYR A 20 0.79 -1.64 5.50
N GLU A 21 0.94 -2.88 5.95
CA GLU A 21 -0.10 -3.58 6.73
C GLU A 21 -0.43 -2.83 8.03
N ALA A 22 0.59 -2.42 8.79
CA ALA A 22 0.42 -1.69 10.04
C ALA A 22 -0.32 -0.35 9.83
N MET A 23 -0.11 0.29 8.67
CA MET A 23 -0.79 1.51 8.31
C MET A 23 -2.19 1.30 7.69
N GLY A 24 -2.66 0.05 7.55
CA GLY A 24 -3.93 -0.25 6.90
C GLY A 24 -3.92 0.05 5.40
N TRP A 25 -2.77 -0.12 4.75
CA TRP A 25 -2.55 0.02 3.32
C TRP A 25 -2.45 -1.36 2.66
N ASP A 26 -2.57 -1.41 1.34
CA ASP A 26 -2.35 -2.64 0.60
C ASP A 26 -0.85 -3.04 0.69
N PRO A 27 -0.53 -4.24 1.19
CA PRO A 27 0.86 -4.68 1.40
C PRO A 27 1.69 -4.75 0.12
N LYS A 28 1.05 -4.90 -1.04
CA LYS A 28 1.73 -5.07 -2.32
C LYS A 28 1.88 -3.75 -3.06
N GLU A 29 0.80 -2.97 -3.12
CA GLU A 29 0.73 -1.75 -3.93
C GLU A 29 1.04 -0.49 -3.12
N GLY A 30 1.09 -0.57 -1.77
CA GLY A 30 1.34 0.59 -0.89
C GLY A 30 0.23 1.65 -0.92
N VAL A 31 -0.97 1.26 -1.35
CA VAL A 31 -2.11 2.17 -1.49
C VAL A 31 -3.01 2.05 -0.26
N PRO A 32 -3.40 3.15 0.42
CA PRO A 32 -4.34 3.09 1.53
C PRO A 32 -5.63 2.36 1.18
N THR A 33 -6.12 1.51 2.08
CA THR A 33 -7.41 0.84 1.90
C THR A 33 -8.57 1.84 1.93
N ARG A 34 -9.74 1.46 1.40
CA ARG A 34 -10.97 2.27 1.54
C ARG A 34 -11.29 2.56 3.00
N GLY A 35 -11.08 1.58 3.88
CA GLY A 35 -11.27 1.72 5.34
C GLY A 35 -10.36 2.79 5.92
N LYS A 36 -9.05 2.77 5.59
CA LYS A 36 -8.12 3.79 6.06
C LYS A 36 -8.45 5.19 5.50
N LEU A 37 -8.88 5.30 4.24
CA LEU A 37 -9.34 6.58 3.69
C LEU A 37 -10.58 7.12 4.41
N ALA A 38 -11.54 6.26 4.76
CA ALA A 38 -12.73 6.65 5.50
C ALA A 38 -12.38 7.09 6.94
N GLU A 39 -11.53 6.34 7.64
CA GLU A 39 -11.01 6.68 8.97
C GLU A 39 -10.40 8.09 9.01
N LEU A 40 -9.69 8.47 7.94
CA LEU A 40 -9.03 9.77 7.83
C LEU A 40 -9.92 10.88 7.25
N ASN A 41 -11.21 10.62 6.99
CA ASN A 41 -12.12 11.54 6.27
C ASN A 41 -11.61 11.96 4.87
N LEU A 42 -10.88 11.05 4.21
CA LEU A 42 -10.31 11.21 2.88
C LEU A 42 -10.99 10.34 1.82
N PHE A 43 -12.21 9.85 2.09
CA PHE A 43 -12.95 8.97 1.17
C PHE A 43 -13.14 9.56 -0.23
N TRP A 44 -13.13 10.90 -0.37
CA TRP A 44 -13.19 11.61 -1.65
C TRP A 44 -11.99 11.32 -2.57
N LEU A 45 -10.85 10.88 -2.03
CA LEU A 45 -9.68 10.51 -2.81
C LEU A 45 -9.84 9.18 -3.57
N ASP A 46 -10.80 8.34 -3.20
CA ASP A 46 -10.98 7.02 -3.83
C ASP A 46 -11.21 7.14 -5.35
N GLU A 47 -11.87 8.22 -5.79
CA GLU A 47 -12.08 8.56 -7.20
C GLU A 47 -10.79 8.85 -7.98
N PHE A 48 -9.75 9.33 -7.31
CA PHE A 48 -8.46 9.72 -7.92
C PHE A 48 -7.39 8.63 -7.83
N ILE A 49 -7.64 7.58 -7.04
CA ILE A 49 -6.70 6.46 -6.84
C ILE A 49 -7.07 5.26 -7.73
N LYS A 50 -8.17 5.36 -8.51
CA LYS A 50 -8.61 4.38 -9.51
C LYS A 50 -7.48 4.05 -10.49
N GLY A 51 -7.12 2.77 -10.56
CA GLY A 51 -6.03 2.25 -11.40
C GLY A 51 -4.70 2.00 -10.68
N ARG A 52 -4.48 2.57 -9.47
CA ARG A 52 -3.33 2.22 -8.61
C ARG A 52 -3.65 1.13 -7.59
N ARG A 53 -4.93 0.92 -7.30
CA ARG A 53 -5.41 -0.26 -6.58
C ARG A 53 -5.76 -1.32 -7.62
N SER A 54 -5.16 -2.51 -7.57
CA SER A 54 -5.65 -3.65 -8.33
C SER A 54 -6.98 -4.08 -7.69
N ASP A 55 -8.08 -3.47 -8.12
CA ASP A 55 -9.42 -3.72 -7.57
C ASP A 55 -9.81 -5.19 -7.80
N ARG A 56 -9.49 -6.05 -6.82
CA ARG A 56 -9.88 -7.47 -6.78
C ARG A 56 -11.27 -7.71 -6.19
N TYR A 57 -12.05 -6.65 -5.94
CA TYR A 57 -13.29 -6.74 -5.16
C TYR A 57 -14.53 -6.10 -5.82
N TRP A 58 -14.61 -5.96 -7.15
CA TRP A 58 -15.86 -5.49 -7.78
C TRP A 58 -16.46 -6.34 -8.91
N THR A 59 -15.92 -7.52 -9.26
CA THR A 59 -16.64 -8.43 -10.17
C THR A 59 -17.61 -9.34 -9.39
N SER A 60 -18.61 -8.75 -8.75
CA SER A 60 -19.88 -9.41 -8.40
C SER A 60 -20.93 -8.37 -8.05
N GLY A 61 -21.49 -7.70 -9.06
CA GLY A 61 -22.55 -6.71 -8.81
C GLY A 61 -22.84 -5.73 -9.94
N ALA A 62 -22.93 -6.20 -11.19
CA ALA A 62 -23.75 -5.63 -12.27
C ALA A 62 -23.74 -6.59 -13.46
#